data_AF-A0A179I9D3-F1
#
_entry.id   AF-A0A179I9D3-F1
#
_cell.length_a   1.000
_cell.length_b   1.000
_cell.length_c   1.000
_cell.angle_alpha   90.00
_cell.angle_beta   90.00
_cell.angle_gamma   90.00
#
_symmetry.space_group_name_H-M   'P 1'
#
loop_
_entity.id
_entity.type
_entity.pdbx_description
1 polymer ?
#
loop_
_entity_poly.entity_id
_entity_poly.type
_entity_poly.pdbx_seq_one_letter_code
_entity_poly.pdbx_strand_id
1 'polypeptide(L)'
;MIKCSKAAAGFRGKQAYIDRWLPYPTSENSTEAIAKRFACQEDSHPIPHGFEKMVTLHGLLVSASLALSASGLAIERNAQGCSGYSKSSSTTQKEICNSETDRTGFQAIISARGTTEPQGPSIGFRTMNSNILKQKKGGNVYNVVYPAAFDQNSDLGTDDIVKKVNAVVSQNPAACIILQGYSQGASATCDALPKLAGPAFDAVKGVVLLGNPEHRPNLDCNVDLYGGKTTRSAIGFFGARSGIPSEWVSKSLDICNYVKDLQRDSIQGDGVCDTAHGIGITLQHFGYIFSVKTQTMGAKFILNKLGLDS
;
A
#
# COMPACT_ATOMS: atom_id res chain seq x y z
N MET A 1 -15.91 62.65 2.76
CA MET A 1 -16.71 62.82 1.53
C MET A 1 -16.23 61.71 0.60
N ILE A 2 -17.02 60.77 0.06
CA ILE A 2 -18.34 60.85 -0.59
C ILE A 2 -19.09 59.52 -0.37
N LYS A 3 -20.42 59.64 -0.33
CA LYS A 3 -21.48 58.67 0.00
C LYS A 3 -21.61 57.51 -1.01
N CYS A 4 -22.11 56.37 -0.53
CA CYS A 4 -22.89 55.41 -1.33
C CYS A 4 -24.31 55.32 -0.75
N SER A 5 -25.33 55.45 -1.60
CA SER A 5 -26.74 55.34 -1.24
C SER A 5 -27.57 54.71 -2.36
N LYS A 6 -28.38 53.70 -1.97
CA LYS A 6 -29.66 53.19 -2.56
C LYS A 6 -29.56 52.63 -4.00
N ALA A 7 -30.37 51.67 -4.48
CA ALA A 7 -31.70 51.14 -4.13
C ALA A 7 -31.80 49.69 -4.69
N ALA A 8 -32.38 48.72 -3.97
CA ALA A 8 -33.80 48.30 -3.95
C ALA A 8 -34.29 47.43 -5.14
N ALA A 9 -34.61 46.18 -4.78
CA ALA A 9 -35.84 45.42 -5.07
C ALA A 9 -36.20 45.00 -6.51
N GLY A 10 -36.45 43.69 -6.65
CA GLY A 10 -37.54 43.19 -7.48
C GLY A 10 -37.34 41.78 -8.02
N PHE A 11 -37.78 40.75 -7.31
CA PHE A 11 -38.33 39.55 -7.96
C PHE A 11 -39.35 38.86 -7.03
N ARG A 12 -40.63 38.94 -7.42
CA ARG A 12 -41.73 38.15 -6.87
C ARG A 12 -41.90 36.89 -7.74
N GLY A 13 -42.12 35.77 -7.07
CA GLY A 13 -43.06 34.74 -7.52
C GLY A 13 -42.47 33.56 -8.27
N LYS A 14 -42.25 32.44 -7.57
CA LYS A 14 -43.21 31.32 -7.58
C LYS A 14 -42.81 30.31 -6.50
N GLN A 15 -43.68 30.21 -5.51
CA GLN A 15 -43.74 29.16 -4.50
C GLN A 15 -44.43 27.94 -5.14
N ALA A 16 -43.82 26.74 -5.05
CA ALA A 16 -44.49 25.52 -4.56
C ALA A 16 -43.56 24.29 -4.62
N TYR A 17 -43.61 23.51 -3.54
CA TYR A 17 -43.02 22.19 -3.28
C TYR A 17 -41.54 22.11 -2.84
N ILE A 18 -41.29 22.52 -1.59
CA ILE A 18 -40.30 21.89 -0.71
C ILE A 18 -40.96 21.74 0.66
N ASP A 19 -41.08 20.50 1.15
CA ASP A 19 -41.06 20.22 2.58
C ASP A 19 -40.52 18.81 2.86
N ARG A 20 -39.65 18.73 3.88
CA ARG A 20 -39.03 17.54 4.51
C ARG A 20 -37.94 16.81 3.70
N TRP A 21 -36.65 16.84 4.03
CA TRP A 21 -35.98 16.86 5.33
C TRP A 21 -34.61 17.58 5.27
N LEU A 22 -34.33 18.40 6.29
CA LEU A 22 -33.01 18.89 6.73
C LEU A 22 -32.70 18.26 8.12
N PRO A 23 -31.47 18.29 8.66
CA PRO A 23 -30.44 19.32 8.42
C PRO A 23 -29.00 18.86 8.20
N TYR A 24 -28.33 19.59 7.29
CA TYR A 24 -26.91 19.94 7.42
C TYR A 24 -26.74 20.98 8.54
N PRO A 25 -25.63 20.96 9.32
CA PRO A 25 -25.15 22.16 9.97
C PRO A 25 -24.34 23.00 8.98
N THR A 26 -24.69 24.28 8.92
CA THR A 26 -23.93 25.38 8.33
C THR A 26 -22.77 25.77 9.23
N SER A 27 -21.56 25.86 8.69
CA SER A 27 -20.59 26.88 9.10
C SER A 27 -19.59 27.14 7.97
N GLU A 28 -19.64 28.36 7.45
CA GLU A 28 -18.62 28.96 6.60
C GLU A 28 -17.26 29.04 7.32
N ASN A 29 -16.22 29.18 6.51
CA ASN A 29 -14.83 29.53 6.84
C ASN A 29 -13.88 28.39 7.26
N SER A 30 -13.36 27.66 6.28
CA SER A 30 -12.09 26.92 6.43
C SER A 30 -11.11 27.04 5.26
N THR A 31 -11.43 27.79 4.20
CA THR A 31 -10.53 27.97 3.05
C THR A 31 -9.51 29.11 3.19
N GLU A 32 -9.63 30.00 4.19
CA GLU A 32 -8.69 31.11 4.41
C GLU A 32 -7.71 30.91 5.59
N ALA A 33 -7.89 29.85 6.39
CA ALA A 33 -7.09 29.60 7.59
C ALA A 33 -5.85 28.70 7.38
N ILE A 34 -5.69 28.09 6.20
CA ILE A 34 -4.55 27.20 5.90
C ILE A 34 -3.50 27.90 5.00
N ALA A 35 -3.89 28.96 4.28
CA ALA A 35 -2.96 29.73 3.44
C ALA A 35 -2.06 30.72 4.21
N LYS A 36 -2.25 30.91 5.53
CA LYS A 36 -1.43 31.80 6.37
C LYS A 36 -0.41 31.09 7.26
N ARG A 37 -0.20 29.78 7.10
CA ARG A 37 0.77 29.01 7.91
C ARG A 37 2.07 28.62 7.18
N PHE A 38 2.28 29.08 5.94
CA PHE A 38 3.49 28.80 5.16
C PHE A 38 4.34 30.04 4.82
N ALA A 39 4.05 31.20 5.40
CA ALA A 39 4.90 32.39 5.27
C ALA A 39 5.36 32.83 6.65
N CYS A 40 6.49 32.29 7.10
CA CYS A 40 7.45 32.85 8.07
C CYS A 40 8.37 31.74 8.61
N GLN A 41 9.55 31.54 7.99
CA GLN A 41 10.84 31.33 8.68
C GLN A 41 11.97 31.00 7.66
N GLU A 42 12.51 32.04 7.03
CA GLU A 42 13.95 32.20 6.78
C GLU A 42 14.35 33.38 7.71
N ASP A 43 15.52 33.55 8.32
CA ASP A 43 16.79 32.83 8.36
C ASP A 43 17.54 33.34 9.61
N SER A 44 18.59 32.60 10.03
CA SER A 44 19.93 33.11 10.39
C SER A 44 20.60 32.61 11.68
N HIS A 45 21.88 32.23 11.48
CA HIS A 45 23.04 32.17 12.38
C HIS A 45 23.41 30.83 13.07
N PRO A 46 24.70 30.62 13.42
CA PRO A 46 25.82 30.37 12.50
C PRO A 46 26.60 29.08 12.86
N ILE A 47 27.50 28.70 11.94
CA ILE A 47 28.42 27.56 12.01
C ILE A 47 29.41 27.69 13.18
N PRO A 48 29.76 26.59 13.88
CA PRO A 48 31.09 26.43 14.45
C PRO A 48 31.88 25.35 13.74
N HIS A 49 33.09 25.74 13.33
CA HIS A 49 34.16 24.89 12.84
C HIS A 49 34.66 23.92 13.92
N GLY A 50 35.07 22.74 13.46
CA GLY A 50 36.20 22.01 14.05
C GLY A 50 35.83 20.65 14.63
N PHE A 51 36.32 19.59 13.98
CA PHE A 51 37.16 18.51 14.54
C PHE A 51 36.94 17.22 13.73
N GLU A 52 37.82 16.94 12.76
CA GLU A 52 38.20 15.55 12.49
C GLU A 52 39.71 15.48 12.26
N LYS A 53 40.38 14.81 13.21
CA LYS A 53 41.73 14.29 13.07
C LYS A 53 41.63 12.77 12.96
N MET A 54 42.44 12.24 12.04
CA MET A 54 43.12 10.95 12.10
C MET A 54 42.28 9.67 12.19
N VAL A 55 42.26 8.93 11.09
CA VAL A 55 42.36 7.47 11.15
C VAL A 55 43.51 7.03 10.22
N THR A 56 44.59 6.57 10.85
CA THR A 56 45.71 5.88 10.19
C THR A 56 45.75 4.43 10.69
N LEU A 57 45.53 3.51 9.76
CA LEU A 57 46.25 2.24 9.50
C LEU A 57 46.97 1.51 10.66
N HIS A 58 46.56 0.26 10.93
CA HIS A 58 47.34 -1.00 10.86
C HIS A 58 46.84 -2.07 11.85
N GLY A 59 46.95 -3.34 11.46
CA GLY A 59 47.29 -4.39 12.42
C GLY A 59 46.55 -5.71 12.25
N LEU A 60 47.25 -6.69 11.68
CA LEU A 60 46.95 -8.12 11.69
C LEU A 60 46.54 -8.64 13.08
N LEU A 61 45.73 -9.69 13.11
CA LEU A 61 46.01 -10.87 13.95
C LEU A 61 45.38 -12.14 13.36
N VAL A 62 46.30 -13.08 13.11
CA VAL A 62 46.10 -14.47 12.71
C VAL A 62 45.76 -15.30 13.95
N SER A 63 44.80 -16.22 13.85
CA SER A 63 44.65 -17.41 14.72
C SER A 63 43.73 -18.41 14.00
N ALA A 64 44.26 -19.35 13.24
CA ALA A 64 44.54 -20.72 13.66
C ALA A 64 43.29 -21.46 14.21
N SER A 65 42.64 -22.25 13.36
CA SER A 65 41.75 -23.34 13.80
C SER A 65 42.39 -24.66 13.37
N LEU A 66 42.91 -25.38 14.35
CA LEU A 66 43.37 -26.76 14.22
C LEU A 66 42.14 -27.68 14.07
N ALA A 67 42.16 -28.52 13.04
CA ALA A 67 41.34 -29.71 12.97
C ALA A 67 41.94 -30.77 13.91
N LEU A 68 41.09 -31.43 14.71
CA LEU A 68 41.40 -32.75 15.26
C LEU A 68 40.16 -33.65 15.12
N SER A 69 40.34 -34.68 14.31
CA SER A 69 39.56 -35.90 14.21
C SER A 69 39.55 -36.69 15.52
N ALA A 70 38.47 -37.42 15.81
CA ALA A 70 38.42 -38.88 15.75
C ALA A 70 37.34 -39.50 16.64
N SER A 71 36.88 -40.67 16.18
CA SER A 71 36.36 -41.82 16.94
C SER A 71 34.97 -41.73 17.56
N GLY A 72 34.02 -42.24 16.76
CA GLY A 72 33.12 -43.35 17.08
C GLY A 72 32.95 -43.77 18.54
N LEU A 73 31.70 -43.72 18.98
CA LEU A 73 31.12 -44.71 19.88
C LEU A 73 29.64 -44.85 19.52
N ALA A 74 29.32 -45.98 18.89
CA ALA A 74 27.96 -46.43 18.68
C ALA A 74 27.34 -46.74 20.05
N ILE A 75 26.23 -46.07 20.34
CA ILE A 75 25.31 -46.49 21.40
C ILE A 75 24.06 -46.98 20.69
N GLU A 76 23.92 -48.30 20.57
CA GLU A 76 22.65 -48.94 20.25
C GLU A 76 21.65 -48.62 21.36
N ARG A 77 20.68 -47.75 21.07
CA ARG A 77 19.45 -47.65 21.85
C ARG A 77 18.32 -48.30 21.08
N ASN A 78 17.97 -49.47 21.59
CA ASN A 78 16.68 -50.14 21.52
C ASN A 78 15.51 -49.22 21.12
N ALA A 79 15.12 -49.24 19.85
CA ALA A 79 13.91 -48.57 19.36
C ALA A 79 12.72 -49.51 19.49
N GLN A 80 12.18 -49.59 20.70
CA GLN A 80 10.81 -50.06 20.91
C GLN A 80 9.85 -49.07 20.25
N GLY A 81 8.97 -49.61 19.40
CA GLY A 81 8.09 -48.86 18.54
C GLY A 81 7.19 -47.86 19.26
N CYS A 82 7.24 -46.62 18.78
CA CYS A 82 6.11 -45.72 18.82
C CYS A 82 5.63 -45.54 17.37
N SER A 83 4.71 -46.40 16.96
CA SER A 83 3.85 -46.17 15.80
C SER A 83 2.92 -44.99 16.11
N GLY A 84 3.48 -43.79 16.07
CA GLY A 84 2.74 -42.53 16.00
C GLY A 84 2.72 -42.08 14.55
N TYR A 85 1.75 -42.57 13.79
CA TYR A 85 1.38 -41.96 12.51
C TYR A 85 0.83 -40.58 12.85
N SER A 86 1.71 -39.56 12.93
CA SER A 86 1.28 -38.18 12.94
C SER A 86 0.59 -37.94 11.61
N LYS A 87 -0.74 -37.93 11.62
CA LYS A 87 -1.51 -37.33 10.55
C LYS A 87 -0.97 -35.90 10.43
N SER A 88 -0.17 -35.65 9.40
CA SER A 88 -0.02 -34.32 8.84
C SER A 88 -1.43 -33.87 8.47
N SER A 89 -2.09 -33.20 9.41
CA SER A 89 -3.29 -32.43 9.15
C SER A 89 -2.84 -31.40 8.14
N SER A 90 -3.29 -31.54 6.90
CA SER A 90 -3.10 -30.54 5.86
C SER A 90 -3.95 -29.33 6.23
N THR A 91 -3.51 -28.59 7.24
CA THR A 91 -4.09 -27.32 7.63
C THR A 91 -4.02 -26.44 6.39
N THR A 92 -5.19 -26.05 5.90
CA THR A 92 -5.29 -25.26 4.69
C THR A 92 -4.59 -23.92 4.93
N GLN A 93 -4.01 -23.32 3.90
CA GLN A 93 -3.29 -22.05 4.04
C GLN A 93 -4.16 -20.93 4.65
N LYS A 94 -5.49 -21.01 4.46
CA LYS A 94 -6.48 -20.13 5.09
C LYS A 94 -6.54 -20.30 6.61
N GLU A 95 -6.46 -21.54 7.11
CA GLU A 95 -6.41 -21.85 8.54
C GLU A 95 -5.08 -21.41 9.17
N ILE A 96 -3.97 -21.48 8.42
CA ILE A 96 -2.66 -20.97 8.86
C ILE A 96 -2.72 -19.45 9.09
N CYS A 97 -3.21 -18.69 8.10
CA CYS A 97 -3.32 -17.24 8.22
C CYS A 97 -4.31 -16.79 9.31
N ASN A 98 -5.31 -17.61 9.62
CA ASN A 98 -6.32 -17.30 10.64
C ASN A 98 -5.88 -17.67 12.07
N SER A 99 -4.93 -18.60 12.24
CA SER A 99 -4.59 -19.12 13.57
C SER A 99 -4.17 -18.02 14.57
N GLU A 100 -4.83 -17.99 15.74
CA GLU A 100 -4.51 -17.07 16.84
C GLU A 100 -3.24 -17.47 17.61
N THR A 101 -2.71 -18.67 17.33
CA THR A 101 -1.60 -19.29 18.03
C THR A 101 -0.23 -18.75 17.64
N ASP A 102 -0.13 -17.96 16.56
CA ASP A 102 1.11 -17.32 16.13
C ASP A 102 1.15 -15.83 16.52
N ARG A 103 1.07 -15.56 17.83
CA ARG A 103 1.15 -14.21 18.41
C ARG A 103 2.56 -13.60 18.34
N THR A 104 3.51 -14.29 17.71
CA THR A 104 4.87 -13.82 17.46
C THR A 104 4.97 -13.11 16.11
N GLY A 105 4.68 -11.81 16.11
CA GLY A 105 5.24 -10.85 15.13
C GLY A 105 4.92 -11.11 13.65
N PHE A 106 3.64 -11.27 13.31
CA PHE A 106 3.17 -11.43 11.95
C PHE A 106 3.33 -10.13 11.13
N GLN A 107 4.14 -10.15 10.06
CA GLN A 107 4.25 -9.03 9.13
C GLN A 107 3.11 -9.05 8.10
N ALA A 108 1.98 -8.46 8.48
CA ALA A 108 0.73 -8.55 7.73
C ALA A 108 0.77 -7.81 6.40
N ILE A 109 1.39 -6.64 6.36
CA ILE A 109 1.25 -5.69 5.27
C ILE A 109 2.60 -5.05 4.94
N ILE A 110 3.01 -5.08 3.68
CA ILE A 110 4.14 -4.34 3.12
C ILE A 110 3.54 -3.26 2.21
N SER A 111 3.77 -1.99 2.52
CA SER A 111 3.14 -0.85 1.86
C SER A 111 4.17 0.07 1.20
N ALA A 112 4.07 0.22 -0.12
CA ALA A 112 4.83 1.15 -0.94
C ALA A 112 3.99 2.39 -1.26
N ARG A 113 4.53 3.56 -0.92
CA ARG A 113 3.84 4.85 -0.99
C ARG A 113 3.89 5.49 -2.39
N GLY A 114 3.20 6.59 -2.57
CA GLY A 114 3.25 7.38 -3.80
C GLY A 114 4.42 8.36 -3.83
N THR A 115 4.68 8.92 -5.00
CA THR A 115 5.68 9.99 -5.20
C THR A 115 5.48 11.12 -4.21
N THR A 116 6.58 11.65 -3.66
CA THR A 116 6.64 12.75 -2.67
C THR A 116 6.01 12.51 -1.32
N GLU A 117 5.37 11.36 -1.08
CA GLU A 117 4.96 11.03 0.27
C GLU A 117 6.21 10.92 1.16
N PRO A 118 6.17 11.42 2.42
CA PRO A 118 7.27 11.23 3.35
C PRO A 118 7.44 9.74 3.68
N GLN A 119 8.65 9.32 4.05
CA GLN A 119 8.90 7.95 4.50
C GLN A 119 7.97 7.61 5.69
N GLY A 120 7.18 6.55 5.53
CA GLY A 120 6.15 6.16 6.49
C GLY A 120 4.89 5.61 5.82
N PRO A 121 3.76 5.55 6.56
CA PRO A 121 2.51 5.00 6.04
C PRO A 121 1.95 5.85 4.90
N SER A 122 1.76 5.22 3.74
CA SER A 122 1.10 5.85 2.59
C SER A 122 -0.33 6.26 2.94
N ILE A 123 -0.69 7.48 2.56
CA ILE A 123 -2.02 8.05 2.75
C ILE A 123 -3.12 7.22 2.07
N GLY A 124 -2.79 6.52 0.98
CA GLY A 124 -3.74 5.71 0.22
C GLY A 124 -4.32 4.51 1.00
N PHE A 125 -3.65 4.05 2.05
CA PHE A 125 -4.03 2.82 2.77
C PHE A 125 -4.38 3.00 4.25
N ARG A 126 -4.27 4.23 4.80
CA ARG A 126 -4.37 4.46 6.26
C ARG A 126 -5.65 3.91 6.88
N THR A 127 -6.80 4.20 6.27
CA THR A 127 -8.11 3.79 6.78
C THR A 127 -8.30 2.28 6.68
N MET A 128 -8.01 1.68 5.51
CA MET A 128 -8.15 0.24 5.35
C MET A 128 -7.19 -0.54 6.26
N ASN A 129 -5.95 -0.08 6.43
CA ASN A 129 -4.97 -0.71 7.32
C ASN A 129 -5.42 -0.62 8.78
N SER A 130 -5.96 0.52 9.22
CA SER A 130 -6.55 0.64 10.56
C SER A 130 -7.68 -0.39 10.77
N ASN A 131 -8.55 -0.58 9.78
CA ASN A 131 -9.65 -1.54 9.86
C ASN A 131 -9.17 -3.00 9.87
N ILE A 132 -8.14 -3.32 9.08
CA ILE A 132 -7.54 -4.66 9.06
C ILE A 132 -6.88 -4.98 10.40
N LEU A 133 -6.05 -4.07 10.93
CA LEU A 133 -5.30 -4.30 12.17
C LEU A 133 -6.21 -4.36 13.42
N LYS A 134 -7.39 -3.74 13.38
CA LYS A 134 -8.41 -3.92 14.43
C LYS A 134 -8.96 -5.34 14.48
N GLN A 135 -9.04 -6.02 13.33
CA GLN A 135 -9.60 -7.36 13.22
C GLN A 135 -8.52 -8.45 13.33
N LYS A 136 -7.36 -8.24 12.70
CA LYS A 136 -6.20 -9.14 12.80
C LYS A 136 -5.20 -8.63 13.83
N LYS A 137 -5.42 -9.01 15.08
CA LYS A 137 -4.48 -8.73 16.18
C LYS A 137 -3.11 -9.35 15.88
N GLY A 138 -2.04 -8.65 16.25
CA GLY A 138 -0.65 -9.11 16.07
C GLY A 138 -0.04 -8.79 14.69
N GLY A 139 -0.83 -8.25 13.75
CA GLY A 139 -0.31 -7.73 12.49
C GLY A 139 0.41 -6.39 12.65
N ASN A 140 1.35 -6.10 11.76
CA ASN A 140 1.99 -4.80 11.62
C ASN A 140 2.07 -4.38 10.13
N VAL A 141 2.43 -3.12 9.90
CA VAL A 141 2.68 -2.56 8.56
C VAL A 141 4.16 -2.25 8.44
N TYR A 142 4.81 -2.84 7.45
CA TYR A 142 6.11 -2.41 6.97
C TYR A 142 5.92 -1.33 5.90
N ASN A 143 6.55 -0.18 6.08
CA ASN A 143 6.55 0.86 5.05
C ASN A 143 7.84 0.75 4.25
N VAL A 144 7.73 0.44 2.97
CA VAL A 144 8.85 0.23 2.06
C VAL A 144 9.78 1.45 2.09
N VAL A 145 11.08 1.18 2.20
CA VAL A 145 12.12 2.21 2.36
C VAL A 145 12.73 2.51 1.01
N TYR A 146 12.35 3.66 0.45
CA TYR A 146 12.89 4.18 -0.80
C TYR A 146 12.58 5.68 -0.91
N PRO A 147 13.21 6.42 -1.83
CA PRO A 147 13.06 7.88 -1.90
C PRO A 147 11.64 8.37 -2.21
N ALA A 148 10.85 7.59 -2.96
CA ALA A 148 9.59 8.04 -3.55
C ALA A 148 9.75 9.35 -4.37
N ALA A 149 10.83 9.46 -5.15
CA ALA A 149 11.24 10.70 -5.82
C ALA A 149 10.46 10.96 -7.11
N PHE A 150 10.52 12.20 -7.62
CA PHE A 150 9.79 12.61 -8.83
C PHE A 150 10.27 11.95 -10.12
N ASP A 151 11.52 11.46 -10.15
CA ASP A 151 12.12 10.79 -11.31
C ASP A 151 11.46 9.46 -11.67
N GLN A 152 10.51 8.98 -10.85
CA GLN A 152 9.79 7.73 -11.03
C GLN A 152 10.66 6.47 -10.98
N ASN A 153 11.92 6.60 -10.56
CA ASN A 153 12.75 5.43 -10.31
C ASN A 153 12.34 4.80 -8.97
N SER A 154 11.80 3.59 -9.04
CA SER A 154 11.34 2.83 -7.87
C SER A 154 12.06 1.51 -7.68
N ASP A 155 13.23 1.33 -8.31
CA ASP A 155 14.04 0.09 -8.23
C ASP A 155 14.40 -0.25 -6.78
N LEU A 156 14.81 0.75 -5.99
CA LEU A 156 15.09 0.57 -4.56
C LEU A 156 13.85 0.14 -3.77
N GLY A 157 12.66 0.64 -4.15
CA GLY A 157 11.40 0.22 -3.53
C GLY A 157 11.07 -1.23 -3.88
N THR A 158 11.27 -1.62 -5.13
CA THR A 158 11.11 -3.00 -5.61
C THR A 158 12.03 -3.96 -4.86
N ASP A 159 13.31 -3.63 -4.75
CA ASP A 159 14.30 -4.48 -4.10
C ASP A 159 14.04 -4.58 -2.59
N ASP A 160 13.57 -3.51 -1.95
CA ASP A 160 13.20 -3.52 -0.53
C ASP A 160 11.94 -4.36 -0.27
N ILE A 161 10.94 -4.32 -1.16
CA ILE A 161 9.77 -5.24 -1.11
C ILE A 161 10.25 -6.69 -1.15
N VAL A 162 11.07 -7.05 -2.15
CA VAL A 162 11.57 -8.42 -2.33
C VAL A 162 12.39 -8.87 -1.13
N LYS A 163 13.32 -8.03 -0.68
CA LYS A 163 14.12 -8.27 0.52
C LYS A 163 13.24 -8.51 1.74
N LYS A 164 12.21 -7.68 1.95
CA LYS A 164 11.35 -7.78 3.11
C LYS A 164 10.50 -9.05 3.09
N VAL A 165 9.90 -9.40 1.94
CA VAL A 165 9.13 -10.64 1.79
C VAL A 165 10.01 -11.85 2.12
N ASN A 166 11.19 -11.94 1.50
CA ASN A 166 12.11 -13.05 1.73
C ASN A 166 12.58 -13.13 3.20
N ALA A 167 12.85 -11.99 3.83
CA ALA A 167 13.20 -11.93 5.25
C ALA A 167 12.06 -12.47 6.13
N VAL A 168 10.81 -12.06 5.88
CA VAL A 168 9.64 -12.56 6.62
C VAL A 168 9.46 -14.06 6.44
N VAL A 169 9.52 -14.56 5.21
CA VAL A 169 9.35 -16.00 4.91
C VAL A 169 10.48 -16.83 5.53
N SER A 170 11.71 -16.32 5.56
CA SER A 170 12.84 -17.02 6.18
C SER A 170 12.70 -17.14 7.71
N GLN A 171 12.08 -16.16 8.36
CA GLN A 171 11.87 -16.13 9.80
C GLN A 171 10.63 -16.93 10.22
N ASN A 172 9.58 -16.87 9.39
CA ASN A 172 8.33 -17.58 9.61
C ASN A 172 7.81 -18.12 8.27
N PRO A 173 8.07 -19.39 7.94
CA PRO A 173 7.57 -20.03 6.72
C PRO A 173 6.03 -20.09 6.64
N ALA A 174 5.34 -19.94 7.77
CA ALA A 174 3.88 -19.88 7.84
C ALA A 174 3.32 -18.45 7.68
N ALA A 175 4.18 -17.44 7.47
CA ALA A 175 3.76 -16.06 7.32
C ALA A 175 2.80 -15.85 6.14
N CYS A 176 1.88 -14.91 6.33
CA CYS A 176 0.95 -14.46 5.31
C CYS A 176 1.17 -12.96 5.08
N ILE A 177 1.43 -12.59 3.84
CA ILE A 177 1.86 -11.24 3.48
C ILE A 177 0.83 -10.62 2.55
N ILE A 178 0.56 -9.34 2.75
CA ILE A 178 -0.18 -8.49 1.83
C ILE A 178 0.76 -7.44 1.27
N LEU A 179 0.73 -7.24 -0.04
CA LEU A 179 1.44 -6.14 -0.69
C LEU A 179 0.45 -5.02 -1.01
N GLN A 180 0.86 -3.78 -0.78
CA GLN A 180 0.11 -2.59 -1.10
C GLN A 180 0.99 -1.60 -1.85
N GLY A 181 0.47 -1.03 -2.93
CA GLY A 181 1.20 -0.04 -3.71
C GLY A 181 0.29 1.08 -4.21
N TYR A 182 0.66 2.33 -3.97
CA TYR A 182 -0.06 3.50 -4.49
C TYR A 182 0.83 4.29 -5.45
N SER A 183 0.31 4.66 -6.62
CA SER A 183 1.03 5.50 -7.60
C SER A 183 2.39 4.85 -7.96
N GLN A 184 3.51 5.56 -7.80
CA GLN A 184 4.85 4.99 -7.96
C GLN A 184 5.09 3.69 -7.15
N GLY A 185 4.55 3.58 -5.94
CA GLY A 185 4.65 2.36 -5.14
C GLY A 185 3.87 1.19 -5.74
N ALA A 186 2.83 1.44 -6.55
CA ALA A 186 2.15 0.39 -7.30
C ALA A 186 3.02 -0.17 -8.43
N SER A 187 3.79 0.69 -9.13
CA SER A 187 4.79 0.26 -10.10
C SER A 187 5.89 -0.57 -9.43
N ALA A 188 6.46 -0.08 -8.32
CA ALA A 188 7.44 -0.84 -7.53
C ALA A 188 6.90 -2.22 -7.09
N THR A 189 5.61 -2.27 -6.73
CA THR A 189 4.96 -3.53 -6.35
C THR A 189 4.82 -4.46 -7.55
N CYS A 190 4.38 -3.96 -8.72
CA CYS A 190 4.30 -4.75 -9.96
C CYS A 190 5.67 -5.35 -10.35
N ASP A 191 6.73 -4.53 -10.30
CA ASP A 191 8.10 -4.96 -10.60
C ASP A 191 8.65 -6.02 -9.61
N ALA A 192 8.12 -6.03 -8.38
CA ALA A 192 8.51 -7.02 -7.37
C ALA A 192 7.85 -8.38 -7.61
N LEU A 193 6.62 -8.42 -8.13
CA LEU A 193 5.85 -9.66 -8.32
C LEU A 193 6.60 -10.77 -9.06
N PRO A 194 7.24 -10.55 -10.22
CA PRO A 194 7.97 -11.61 -10.92
C PRO A 194 9.23 -12.09 -10.18
N LYS A 195 9.75 -11.29 -9.23
CA LYS A 195 10.91 -11.65 -8.40
C LYS A 195 10.52 -12.51 -7.18
N LEU A 196 9.23 -12.58 -6.84
CA LEU A 196 8.69 -13.30 -5.69
C LEU A 196 8.16 -14.68 -6.12
N ALA A 197 9.06 -15.66 -6.24
CA ALA A 197 8.72 -17.03 -6.63
C ALA A 197 8.70 -18.02 -5.44
N GLY A 198 8.16 -19.22 -5.66
CA GLY A 198 8.19 -20.31 -4.68
C GLY A 198 7.56 -19.93 -3.34
N PRO A 199 8.21 -20.19 -2.19
CA PRO A 199 7.67 -19.84 -0.87
C PRO A 199 7.28 -18.36 -0.70
N ALA A 200 7.97 -17.45 -1.38
CA ALA A 200 7.64 -16.02 -1.36
C ALA A 200 6.33 -15.73 -2.10
N PHE A 201 6.13 -16.35 -3.27
CA PHE A 201 4.85 -16.29 -3.98
C PHE A 201 3.72 -16.80 -3.09
N ASP A 202 3.92 -17.96 -2.47
CA ASP A 202 2.92 -18.61 -1.64
C ASP A 202 2.58 -17.79 -0.41
N ALA A 203 3.57 -17.19 0.27
CA ALA A 203 3.37 -16.36 1.44
C ALA A 203 2.52 -15.10 1.14
N VAL A 204 2.66 -14.51 -0.04
CA VAL A 204 1.85 -13.34 -0.43
C VAL A 204 0.43 -13.78 -0.81
N LYS A 205 -0.53 -13.43 0.06
CA LYS A 205 -1.95 -13.81 -0.08
C LYS A 205 -2.77 -12.82 -0.88
N GLY A 206 -2.31 -11.57 -0.96
CA GLY A 206 -3.05 -10.49 -1.58
C GLY A 206 -2.15 -9.34 -2.02
N VAL A 207 -2.51 -8.71 -3.14
CA VAL A 207 -1.91 -7.47 -3.63
C VAL A 207 -3.03 -6.45 -3.81
N VAL A 208 -2.86 -5.24 -3.29
CA VAL A 208 -3.82 -4.13 -3.49
C VAL A 208 -3.07 -2.95 -4.08
N LEU A 209 -3.46 -2.55 -5.29
CA LEU A 209 -2.87 -1.42 -6.00
C LEU A 209 -3.90 -0.29 -6.13
N LEU A 210 -3.43 0.95 -5.97
CA LEU A 210 -4.22 2.16 -6.14
C LEU A 210 -3.52 3.07 -7.15
N GLY A 211 -4.23 3.52 -8.19
CA GLY A 211 -3.67 4.43 -9.18
C GLY A 211 -2.40 3.89 -9.83
N ASN A 212 -2.43 2.62 -10.26
CA ASN A 212 -1.29 1.89 -10.79
C ASN A 212 -0.78 2.48 -12.13
N PRO A 213 0.45 3.01 -12.21
CA PRO A 213 1.03 3.45 -13.48
C PRO A 213 1.15 2.31 -14.50
N GLU A 214 1.30 1.06 -14.03
CA GLU A 214 1.42 -0.12 -14.88
C GLU A 214 0.09 -0.86 -15.09
N HIS A 215 -1.03 -0.16 -14.93
CA HIS A 215 -2.35 -0.73 -15.15
C HIS A 215 -2.47 -1.32 -16.56
N ARG A 216 -2.84 -2.61 -16.63
CA ARG A 216 -2.99 -3.36 -17.89
C ARG A 216 -4.45 -3.65 -18.18
N PRO A 217 -4.90 -3.56 -19.42
CA PRO A 217 -6.31 -3.71 -19.75
C PRO A 217 -6.78 -5.15 -19.56
N ASN A 218 -8.06 -5.28 -19.19
CA ASN A 218 -8.85 -6.51 -19.17
C ASN A 218 -8.48 -7.58 -18.13
N LEU A 219 -7.57 -7.27 -17.19
CA LEU A 219 -7.28 -8.18 -16.07
C LEU A 219 -8.50 -8.26 -15.13
N ASP A 220 -8.75 -9.46 -14.58
CA ASP A 220 -9.88 -9.68 -13.66
C ASP A 220 -9.76 -8.96 -12.32
N CYS A 221 -8.53 -8.61 -11.92
CA CYS A 221 -8.28 -7.82 -10.72
C CYS A 221 -8.62 -6.32 -10.87
N ASN A 222 -8.88 -5.85 -12.10
CA ASN A 222 -9.13 -4.43 -12.35
C ASN A 222 -10.54 -4.04 -11.95
N VAL A 223 -10.64 -3.04 -11.08
CA VAL A 223 -11.90 -2.43 -10.69
C VAL A 223 -11.81 -0.92 -10.67
N ASP A 224 -12.96 -0.26 -10.76
CA ASP A 224 -13.05 1.17 -10.46
C ASP A 224 -13.16 1.45 -8.96
N LEU A 225 -13.21 2.74 -8.61
CA LEU A 225 -13.30 3.23 -7.23
C LEU A 225 -14.45 2.60 -6.41
N TYR A 226 -15.49 2.10 -7.09
CA TYR A 226 -16.70 1.53 -6.51
C TYR A 226 -16.81 0.01 -6.68
N GLY A 227 -15.83 -0.64 -7.31
CA GLY A 227 -15.80 -2.08 -7.55
C GLY A 227 -16.43 -2.48 -8.88
N GLY A 228 -16.77 -1.51 -9.72
CA GLY A 228 -17.27 -1.73 -11.08
C GLY A 228 -16.13 -1.98 -12.06
N LYS A 229 -16.46 -1.97 -13.36
CA LYS A 229 -15.54 -2.29 -14.46
C LYS A 229 -15.26 -1.10 -15.37
N THR A 230 -15.59 0.13 -14.96
CA THR A 230 -15.49 1.31 -15.85
C THR A 230 -14.05 1.60 -16.30
N THR A 231 -13.06 1.24 -15.48
CA THR A 231 -11.62 1.34 -15.80
C THR A 231 -10.99 0.01 -16.19
N ARG A 232 -11.77 -1.06 -16.37
CA ARG A 232 -11.20 -2.41 -16.60
C ARG A 232 -10.33 -2.48 -17.85
N SER A 233 -10.71 -1.78 -18.92
CA SER A 233 -9.98 -1.72 -20.17
C SER A 233 -8.98 -0.55 -20.24
N ALA A 234 -8.76 0.16 -19.13
CA ALA A 234 -7.84 1.29 -19.08
C ALA A 234 -6.38 0.83 -19.25
N ILE A 235 -5.53 1.78 -19.63
CA ILE A 235 -4.09 1.60 -19.76
C ILE A 235 -3.42 2.68 -18.92
N GLY A 236 -2.53 2.27 -18.02
CA GLY A 236 -1.77 3.18 -17.19
C GLY A 236 -0.67 3.92 -17.96
N PHE A 237 -0.14 4.97 -17.34
CA PHE A 237 0.89 5.84 -17.92
C PHE A 237 2.18 5.08 -18.30
N PHE A 238 2.52 4.05 -17.52
CA PHE A 238 3.58 3.09 -17.80
C PHE A 238 3.04 1.76 -18.33
N GLY A 239 1.91 1.78 -19.04
CA GLY A 239 1.27 0.60 -19.60
C GLY A 239 2.09 -0.16 -20.65
N ALA A 240 3.33 0.25 -20.96
CA ALA A 240 4.29 -0.56 -21.72
C ALA A 240 5.07 -1.56 -20.83
N ARG A 241 5.16 -1.32 -19.52
CA ARG A 241 5.80 -2.21 -18.52
C ARG A 241 4.91 -3.39 -18.17
N SER A 242 5.46 -4.46 -17.60
CA SER A 242 4.76 -5.74 -17.44
C SER A 242 3.45 -5.67 -16.64
N GLY A 243 3.33 -4.77 -15.65
CA GLY A 243 2.17 -4.74 -14.77
C GLY A 243 2.04 -6.01 -13.92
N ILE A 244 0.82 -6.38 -13.56
CA ILE A 244 0.54 -7.59 -12.75
C ILE A 244 0.70 -8.85 -13.63
N PRO A 245 1.62 -9.78 -13.32
CA PRO A 245 1.74 -11.03 -14.07
C PRO A 245 0.51 -11.94 -13.88
N SER A 246 0.22 -12.79 -14.87
CA SER A 246 -1.02 -13.57 -14.95
C SER A 246 -1.32 -14.42 -13.71
N GLU A 247 -0.30 -15.03 -13.14
CA GLU A 247 -0.35 -15.89 -11.95
C GLU A 247 -0.68 -15.12 -10.66
N TRP A 248 -0.52 -13.79 -10.67
CA TRP A 248 -0.86 -12.92 -9.54
C TRP A 248 -2.29 -12.38 -9.61
N VAL A 249 -2.92 -12.35 -10.79
CA VAL A 249 -4.24 -11.72 -11.01
C VAL A 249 -5.31 -12.23 -10.03
N SER A 250 -5.38 -13.53 -9.77
CA SER A 250 -6.39 -14.14 -8.89
C SER A 250 -6.29 -13.69 -7.42
N LYS A 251 -5.15 -13.12 -7.02
CA LYS A 251 -4.88 -12.60 -5.68
C LYS A 251 -4.53 -11.12 -5.69
N SER A 252 -4.87 -10.40 -6.75
CA SER A 252 -4.70 -8.96 -6.85
C SER A 252 -6.04 -8.22 -6.87
N LEU A 253 -6.00 -6.95 -6.44
CA LEU A 253 -7.05 -5.96 -6.59
C LEU A 253 -6.39 -4.66 -7.06
N ASP A 254 -6.57 -4.29 -8.33
CA ASP A 254 -6.02 -3.08 -8.92
C ASP A 254 -7.15 -2.07 -9.14
N ILE A 255 -7.14 -1.00 -8.34
CA ILE A 255 -8.20 -0.01 -8.27
C ILE A 255 -7.76 1.24 -9.03
N CYS A 256 -8.46 1.54 -10.12
CA CYS A 256 -8.24 2.74 -10.91
C CYS A 256 -9.45 3.67 -10.87
N ASN A 257 -9.25 4.93 -10.49
CA ASN A 257 -10.34 5.87 -10.26
C ASN A 257 -10.90 6.46 -11.57
N TYR A 258 -12.23 6.49 -11.65
CA TYR A 258 -13.00 7.04 -12.74
C TYR A 258 -14.26 7.71 -12.17
N VAL A 259 -14.53 8.94 -12.60
CA VAL A 259 -15.71 9.69 -12.21
C VAL A 259 -16.40 10.24 -13.45
N LYS A 260 -17.69 9.91 -13.60
CA LYS A 260 -18.57 10.56 -14.57
C LYS A 260 -19.27 11.75 -13.88
N ASP A 261 -18.94 12.96 -14.30
CA ASP A 261 -19.66 14.16 -13.88
C ASP A 261 -20.97 14.25 -14.69
N LEU A 262 -22.09 13.90 -14.04
CA LEU A 262 -23.41 13.92 -14.65
C LEU A 262 -23.91 15.33 -14.98
N GLN A 263 -23.37 16.38 -14.36
CA GLN A 263 -23.79 17.76 -14.59
C GLN A 263 -23.09 18.38 -15.80
N ARG A 264 -21.86 17.94 -16.07
CA ARG A 264 -21.03 18.47 -17.16
C ARG A 264 -20.89 17.55 -18.36
N ASP A 265 -21.53 16.37 -18.31
CA ASP A 265 -21.33 15.26 -19.24
C ASP A 265 -19.84 15.02 -19.55
N SER A 266 -19.00 15.21 -18.52
CA SER A 266 -17.56 15.12 -18.63
C SER A 266 -17.07 13.90 -17.86
N ILE A 267 -16.17 13.16 -18.48
CA ILE A 267 -15.54 11.98 -17.89
C ILE A 267 -14.15 12.40 -17.43
N GLN A 268 -13.83 12.10 -16.17
CA GLN A 268 -12.50 12.33 -15.62
C GLN A 268 -11.99 11.06 -14.94
N GLY A 269 -10.86 10.58 -15.42
CA GLY A 269 -10.13 9.45 -14.88
C GLY A 269 -8.89 9.88 -14.12
N ASP A 270 -8.37 8.96 -13.31
CA ASP A 270 -7.00 9.02 -12.84
C ASP A 270 -6.05 8.76 -14.02
N GLY A 271 -5.44 9.83 -14.54
CA GLY A 271 -4.55 9.76 -15.70
C GLY A 271 -3.25 8.97 -15.49
N VAL A 272 -2.98 8.52 -14.27
CA VAL A 272 -1.86 7.61 -13.97
C VAL A 272 -2.20 6.17 -14.33
N CYS A 273 -3.42 5.72 -14.07
CA CYS A 273 -3.86 4.34 -14.36
C CYS A 273 -4.85 4.25 -15.54
N ASP A 274 -5.40 5.38 -15.99
CA ASP A 274 -6.33 5.49 -17.10
C ASP A 274 -6.01 6.70 -17.98
N THR A 275 -5.09 6.48 -18.92
CA THR A 275 -4.66 7.47 -19.90
C THR A 275 -5.72 7.83 -20.94
N ALA A 276 -6.82 7.09 -21.04
CA ALA A 276 -7.91 7.40 -21.95
C ALA A 276 -8.81 8.53 -21.42
N HIS A 277 -8.89 8.66 -20.09
CA HIS A 277 -9.81 9.60 -19.42
C HIS A 277 -9.09 10.62 -18.52
N GLY A 278 -7.76 10.61 -18.47
CA GLY A 278 -6.95 11.58 -17.75
C GLY A 278 -5.53 11.66 -18.30
N ILE A 279 -4.80 12.73 -17.98
CA ILE A 279 -3.40 12.89 -18.37
C ILE A 279 -2.56 13.12 -17.11
N GLY A 280 -1.71 12.15 -16.78
CA GLY A 280 -0.82 12.23 -15.62
C GLY A 280 -1.57 12.27 -14.29
N ILE A 281 -1.02 13.01 -13.32
CA ILE A 281 -1.60 13.14 -11.98
C ILE A 281 -2.81 14.10 -12.03
N THR A 282 -4.00 13.54 -12.15
CA THR A 282 -5.27 14.29 -12.07
C THR A 282 -5.79 14.37 -10.63
N LEU A 283 -6.85 15.14 -10.37
CA LEU A 283 -7.49 15.18 -9.04
C LEU A 283 -8.00 13.79 -8.61
N GLN A 284 -8.42 12.98 -9.57
CA GLN A 284 -8.89 11.61 -9.36
C GLN A 284 -7.79 10.72 -8.78
N HIS A 285 -6.51 10.98 -9.10
CA HIS A 285 -5.40 10.23 -8.52
C HIS A 285 -5.35 10.33 -6.98
N PHE A 286 -5.86 11.43 -6.40
CA PHE A 286 -5.94 11.59 -4.95
C PHE A 286 -7.25 11.06 -4.34
N GLY A 287 -8.22 10.64 -5.18
CA GLY A 287 -9.56 10.23 -4.76
C GLY A 287 -9.59 8.97 -3.87
N TYR A 288 -8.60 8.08 -3.98
CA TYR A 288 -8.52 6.84 -3.19
C TYR A 288 -8.46 7.08 -1.68
N ILE A 289 -7.89 8.22 -1.26
CA ILE A 289 -7.69 8.60 0.13
C ILE A 289 -9.03 8.85 0.82
N PHE A 290 -9.96 9.47 0.10
CA PHE A 290 -11.25 9.93 0.63
C PHE A 290 -12.40 8.97 0.32
N SER A 291 -12.17 7.99 -0.56
CA SER A 291 -13.19 7.01 -0.94
C SER A 291 -13.39 5.96 0.14
N VAL A 292 -14.46 6.13 0.94
CA VAL A 292 -14.90 5.11 1.90
C VAL A 292 -15.08 3.75 1.22
N LYS A 293 -15.62 3.73 -0.01
CA LYS A 293 -15.84 2.50 -0.77
C LYS A 293 -14.54 1.78 -1.09
N THR A 294 -13.52 2.50 -1.57
CA THR A 294 -12.19 1.95 -1.83
C THR A 294 -11.55 1.42 -0.56
N GLN A 295 -11.61 2.18 0.53
CA GLN A 295 -11.03 1.77 1.81
C GLN A 295 -11.72 0.52 2.39
N THR A 296 -13.05 0.45 2.32
CA THR A 296 -13.81 -0.74 2.74
C THR A 296 -13.55 -1.94 1.83
N MET A 297 -13.52 -1.74 0.52
CA MET A 297 -13.27 -2.81 -0.45
C MET A 297 -11.87 -3.42 -0.28
N GLY A 298 -10.84 -2.58 -0.17
CA GLY A 298 -9.47 -3.03 0.08
C GLY A 298 -9.33 -3.78 1.40
N ALA A 299 -9.93 -3.26 2.48
CA ALA A 299 -9.96 -3.96 3.77
C ALA A 299 -10.64 -5.33 3.68
N LYS A 300 -11.84 -5.39 3.09
CA LYS A 300 -12.60 -6.63 2.91
C LYS A 300 -11.84 -7.64 2.04
N PHE A 301 -11.25 -7.19 0.95
CA PHE A 301 -10.42 -8.04 0.10
C PHE A 301 -9.27 -8.67 0.90
N ILE A 302 -8.53 -7.85 1.66
CA ILE A 302 -7.41 -8.31 2.46
C ILE A 302 -7.85 -9.29 3.55
N LEU A 303 -8.91 -8.96 4.31
CA LEU A 303 -9.43 -9.83 5.36
C LEU A 303 -9.89 -11.19 4.80
N ASN A 304 -10.56 -11.20 3.64
CA ASN A 304 -10.88 -12.44 2.94
C ASN A 304 -9.64 -13.25 2.58
N LYS A 305 -8.59 -12.61 2.03
CA LYS A 305 -7.32 -13.28 1.69
C LYS A 305 -6.57 -13.81 2.91
N LEU A 306 -6.78 -13.20 4.07
CA LEU A 306 -6.25 -13.65 5.36
C LEU A 306 -7.17 -14.67 6.08
N GLY A 307 -8.33 -14.97 5.52
CA GLY A 307 -9.28 -15.94 6.07
C GLY A 307 -10.12 -15.44 7.25
N LEU A 308 -10.29 -14.12 7.38
CA LEU A 308 -10.94 -13.46 8.53
C LEU A 308 -12.34 -12.92 8.24
N ASP A 309 -12.73 -12.81 6.97
CA ASP A 309 -14.11 -12.53 6.57
C ASP A 309 -14.77 -13.85 6.11
N SER A 310 -15.87 -14.21 6.77
CA SER A 310 -16.82 -15.27 6.38
C SER A 310 -18.20 -14.67 6.21
#